data_AF-K1T7L2-F1
#
_entry.id   AF-K1T7L2-F1
#
_cell.length_a   1.000
_cell.length_b   1.000
_cell.length_c   1.000
_cell.angle_alpha   90.00
_cell.angle_beta   90.00
_cell.angle_gamma   90.00
#
_symmetry.space_group_name_H-M   'P 1'
#
loop_
_entity.id
_entity.type
_entity.pdbx_description
1 polymer ?
#
loop_
_entity_poly.entity_id
_entity_poly.type
_entity_poly.pdbx_seq_one_letter_code
_entity_poly.pdbx_strand_id
1 'polypeptide(L)'
;MEFAGTLAKTPASDAQALIELVTPFDGTDVLASYGHYAWKDYAAVTRHGFGKGDAEWIATLLDADTIRAVLREAVEHAGIADAGTALAGQVTVRRGTNARGEQVTYLLNYSADEVTIDSPVSGDV
;
A
#
# COMPACT_ATOMS: atom_id res chain seq x y z
N MET A 1 -16.59 3.34 1.98
CA MET A 1 -15.95 2.23 2.71
C MET A 1 -15.31 2.83 3.92
N GLU A 2 -15.48 2.17 5.05
CA GLU A 2 -14.91 2.61 6.33
C GLU A 2 -13.74 1.70 6.67
N PHE A 3 -12.58 2.30 6.97
CA PHE A 3 -11.35 1.57 7.30
C PHE A 3 -11.20 1.37 8.80
N ALA A 4 -10.52 0.30 9.19
CA ALA A 4 -10.32 -0.10 10.58
C ALA A 4 -8.87 -0.54 10.84
N GLY A 5 -8.54 -0.79 12.11
CA GLY A 5 -7.22 -1.27 12.51
C GLY A 5 -6.08 -0.33 12.11
N THR A 6 -5.03 -0.89 11.50
CA THR A 6 -3.87 -0.15 10.99
C THR A 6 -4.25 0.86 9.90
N LEU A 7 -5.35 0.64 9.19
CA LEU A 7 -5.88 1.54 8.17
C LEU A 7 -6.92 2.56 8.69
N ALA A 8 -7.22 2.61 9.99
CA ALA A 8 -8.28 3.48 10.53
C ALA A 8 -8.09 4.99 10.27
N LYS A 9 -6.88 5.42 9.89
CA LYS A 9 -6.57 6.81 9.51
C LYS A 9 -6.76 7.09 8.01
N THR A 10 -6.98 6.06 7.20
CA THR A 10 -7.30 6.21 5.78
C THR A 10 -8.68 6.85 5.66
N PRO A 11 -8.83 7.93 4.88
CA PRO A 11 -10.13 8.54 4.65
C PRO A 11 -11.15 7.53 4.10
N ALA A 12 -12.41 7.70 4.46
CA ALA A 12 -13.48 6.95 3.82
C ALA A 12 -13.46 7.20 2.31
N SER A 13 -13.61 6.12 1.53
CA SER A 13 -13.53 6.16 0.07
C SER A 13 -14.64 5.32 -0.57
N ASP A 14 -15.01 5.63 -1.80
CA ASP A 14 -16.00 4.88 -2.56
C ASP A 14 -15.46 3.54 -3.06
N ALA A 15 -16.31 2.52 -3.00
CA ALA A 15 -16.08 1.28 -3.73
C ALA A 15 -16.44 1.51 -5.21
N GLN A 16 -15.53 1.21 -6.13
CA GLN A 16 -15.70 1.49 -7.56
C GLN A 16 -15.85 0.22 -8.39
N ALA A 17 -16.52 0.34 -9.54
CA ALA A 17 -16.70 -0.67 -10.58
C ALA A 17 -17.43 -1.98 -10.17
N LEU A 18 -16.86 -2.76 -9.25
CA LEU A 18 -17.37 -4.03 -8.78
C LEU A 18 -17.17 -4.11 -7.26
N ILE A 19 -18.15 -4.68 -6.56
CA ILE A 19 -18.00 -5.10 -5.16
C ILE A 19 -18.27 -6.60 -5.04
N GLU A 20 -17.48 -7.27 -4.22
CA GLU A 20 -17.72 -8.65 -3.81
C GLU A 20 -18.23 -8.67 -2.37
N LEU A 21 -19.26 -9.47 -2.10
CA LEU A 21 -19.85 -9.56 -0.77
C LEU A 21 -19.10 -10.60 0.06
N VAL A 22 -17.95 -10.21 0.62
CA VAL A 22 -17.05 -11.11 1.35
C VAL A 22 -17.52 -11.28 2.80
N THR A 23 -17.82 -12.53 3.18
CA THR A 23 -18.05 -12.93 4.58
C THR A 23 -16.74 -13.42 5.18
N PRO A 24 -16.15 -12.70 6.15
CA PRO A 24 -14.92 -13.11 6.79
C PRO A 24 -15.14 -14.36 7.67
N PHE A 25 -14.17 -15.26 7.68
CA PHE A 25 -14.11 -16.37 8.64
C PHE A 25 -13.66 -15.87 10.03
N ASP A 26 -13.93 -16.65 11.08
CA ASP A 26 -13.49 -16.31 12.43
C ASP A 26 -11.96 -16.14 12.50
N GLY A 27 -11.50 -15.03 13.07
CA GLY A 27 -10.08 -14.68 13.16
C GLY A 27 -9.51 -13.99 11.91
N THR A 28 -10.32 -13.68 10.90
CA THR A 28 -9.93 -12.78 9.81
C THR A 28 -9.98 -11.31 10.26
N ASP A 29 -8.90 -10.58 10.01
CA ASP A 29 -8.87 -9.14 10.20
C ASP A 29 -9.68 -8.45 9.10
N VAL A 30 -10.67 -7.66 9.50
CA VAL A 30 -11.44 -6.81 8.58
C VAL A 30 -10.82 -5.41 8.60
N LEU A 31 -10.09 -5.09 7.54
CA LEU A 31 -9.36 -3.83 7.39
C LEU A 31 -10.24 -2.72 6.82
N ALA A 32 -11.31 -3.07 6.09
CA ALA A 32 -12.35 -2.16 5.66
C ALA A 32 -13.70 -2.85 5.45
N SER A 33 -14.80 -2.12 5.68
CA SER A 33 -16.17 -2.58 5.43
C SER A 33 -16.94 -1.62 4.51
N TYR A 34 -17.98 -2.12 3.85
CA TYR A 34 -18.84 -1.27 3.02
C TYR A 34 -19.73 -0.37 3.88
N GLY A 35 -19.72 0.94 3.59
CA GLY A 35 -20.52 1.95 4.31
C GLY A 35 -21.96 2.07 3.78
N HIS A 36 -22.62 0.97 3.42
CA HIS A 36 -23.94 1.00 2.78
C HIS A 36 -24.93 0.09 3.50
N TYR A 37 -26.18 0.55 3.70
CA TYR A 37 -27.16 -0.16 4.54
C TYR A 37 -27.40 -1.63 4.14
N ALA A 38 -27.34 -1.93 2.85
CA ALA A 38 -27.54 -3.28 2.32
C ALA A 38 -26.30 -4.17 2.41
N TRP A 39 -25.10 -3.58 2.48
CA TRP A 39 -23.81 -4.29 2.32
C TRP A 39 -22.89 -4.18 3.53
N LYS A 40 -23.32 -3.46 4.58
CA LYS A 40 -22.54 -3.14 5.79
C LYS A 40 -22.03 -4.36 6.56
N ASP A 41 -22.64 -5.52 6.34
CA ASP A 41 -22.27 -6.76 7.02
C ASP A 41 -21.17 -7.53 6.25
N TYR A 42 -20.75 -7.04 5.07
CA TYR A 42 -19.67 -7.63 4.26
C TYR A 42 -18.39 -6.78 4.32
N ALA A 43 -17.25 -7.47 4.30
CA ALA A 43 -15.95 -6.84 4.29
C ALA A 43 -15.57 -6.39 2.86
N ALA A 44 -14.85 -5.27 2.77
CA ALA A 44 -14.29 -4.75 1.53
C ALA A 44 -12.78 -5.01 1.41
N VAL A 45 -12.07 -5.04 2.54
CA VAL A 45 -10.65 -5.44 2.61
C VAL A 45 -10.47 -6.36 3.82
N THR A 46 -9.87 -7.54 3.61
CA THR A 46 -9.61 -8.52 4.66
C THR A 46 -8.17 -9.00 4.64
N ARG A 47 -7.63 -9.41 5.79
CA ARG A 47 -6.36 -10.11 5.90
C ARG A 47 -6.51 -11.31 6.84
N HIS A 48 -5.96 -12.46 6.46
CA HIS A 48 -6.06 -13.68 7.29
C HIS A 48 -4.73 -14.43 7.32
N GLY A 49 -4.30 -14.80 8.53
CA GLY A 49 -3.12 -15.63 8.73
C GLY A 49 -3.34 -17.08 8.31
N PHE A 50 -2.43 -17.64 7.52
CA PHE A 50 -2.43 -19.04 7.15
C PHE A 50 -1.00 -19.61 7.14
N GLY A 51 -0.78 -20.65 7.95
CA GLY A 51 0.54 -21.25 8.11
C GLY A 51 1.54 -20.26 8.72
N LYS A 52 2.54 -19.82 7.93
CA LYS A 52 3.62 -18.92 8.37
C LYS A 52 3.48 -17.48 7.85
N GLY A 53 2.41 -17.19 7.13
CA GLY A 53 2.16 -15.86 6.58
C GLY A 53 0.67 -15.53 6.61
N ASP A 54 0.25 -14.62 5.75
CA ASP A 54 -1.13 -14.20 5.61
C ASP A 54 -1.47 -13.95 4.13
N ALA A 55 -2.77 -13.82 3.87
CA ALA A 55 -3.32 -13.41 2.59
C ALA A 55 -4.27 -12.23 2.80
N GLU A 56 -4.11 -11.19 1.98
CA GLU A 56 -4.99 -10.03 1.92
C GLU A 56 -5.87 -10.08 0.67
N TRP A 57 -7.14 -9.71 0.84
CA TRP A 57 -8.10 -9.60 -0.25
C TRP A 57 -8.68 -8.18 -0.31
N ILE A 58 -8.63 -7.58 -1.50
CA ILE A 58 -9.27 -6.29 -1.80
C ILE A 58 -10.47 -6.57 -2.70
N ALA A 59 -11.67 -6.49 -2.13
CA ALA A 59 -12.91 -7.01 -2.72
C ALA A 59 -13.63 -5.99 -3.62
N THR A 60 -12.93 -4.94 -4.05
CA THR A 60 -13.45 -3.85 -4.88
C THR A 60 -12.32 -3.11 -5.58
N LEU A 61 -12.64 -2.34 -6.61
CA LEU A 61 -11.70 -1.33 -7.09
C LEU A 61 -11.67 -0.14 -6.11
N LEU A 62 -10.47 0.37 -5.86
CA LEU A 62 -10.17 1.52 -5.02
C LEU A 62 -9.66 2.66 -5.90
N ASP A 63 -9.90 3.91 -5.48
CA ASP A 63 -9.23 5.05 -6.09
C ASP A 63 -7.70 5.01 -5.85
N ALA A 64 -6.99 5.90 -6.55
CA ALA A 64 -5.54 5.91 -6.56
C ALA A 64 -4.91 6.20 -5.18
N ASP A 65 -5.51 7.05 -4.36
CA ASP A 65 -4.99 7.38 -3.03
C ASP A 65 -5.23 6.24 -2.04
N THR A 66 -6.42 5.65 -2.14
CA THR A 66 -6.86 4.57 -1.27
C THR A 66 -6.07 3.29 -1.53
N ILE A 67 -5.87 2.89 -2.80
CA ILE A 67 -5.02 1.73 -3.11
C ILE A 67 -3.56 1.95 -2.67
N ARG A 68 -3.05 3.19 -2.75
CA ARG A 68 -1.71 3.54 -2.24
C ARG A 68 -1.61 3.35 -0.73
N ALA A 69 -2.64 3.75 0.02
CA ALA A 69 -2.67 3.58 1.48
C ALA A 69 -2.73 2.09 1.87
N VAL A 70 -3.61 1.32 1.24
CA VAL A 70 -3.75 -0.13 1.48
C VAL A 70 -2.44 -0.86 1.16
N LEU A 71 -1.87 -0.63 -0.03
CA LEU A 71 -0.61 -1.29 -0.41
C LEU A 71 0.57 -0.87 0.47
N ARG A 72 0.63 0.39 0.92
CA ARG A 72 1.68 0.84 1.83
C ARG A 72 1.62 0.08 3.15
N GLU A 73 0.43 -0.02 3.74
CA GLU A 73 0.24 -0.75 4.99
C GLU A 73 0.52 -2.25 4.81
N ALA A 74 0.13 -2.87 3.70
CA ALA A 74 0.45 -4.27 3.41
C ALA A 74 1.96 -4.53 3.27
N VAL A 75 2.70 -3.62 2.63
CA VAL A 75 4.17 -3.68 2.50
C VAL A 75 4.85 -3.51 3.87
N GLU A 76 4.36 -2.58 4.71
CA GLU A 76 4.85 -2.37 6.07
C GLU A 76 4.56 -3.59 6.96
N HIS A 77 3.37 -4.18 6.88
CA HIS A 77 2.98 -5.40 7.58
C HIS A 77 3.86 -6.60 7.20
N ALA A 78 4.21 -6.72 5.91
CA ALA A 78 5.14 -7.73 5.41
C ALA A 78 6.60 -7.49 5.85
N GLY A 79 6.90 -6.40 6.59
CA GLY A 79 8.24 -6.06 7.05
C GLY A 79 9.17 -5.58 5.94
N ILE A 80 8.63 -5.12 4.82
CA ILE A 80 9.41 -4.65 3.68
C ILE A 80 9.68 -3.15 3.84
N ALA A 81 10.95 -2.80 3.98
CA ALA A 81 11.40 -1.41 4.03
C ALA A 81 12.41 -1.12 2.90
N ASP A 82 12.25 0.01 2.21
CA ASP A 82 13.20 0.49 1.20
C ASP A 82 13.48 1.98 1.40
N ALA A 83 14.70 2.40 1.06
CA ALA A 83 15.13 3.80 1.17
C ALA A 83 14.27 4.75 0.31
N GLY A 84 13.62 4.23 -0.75
CA GLY A 84 12.68 4.97 -1.58
C GLY A 84 11.33 5.25 -0.93
N THR A 85 10.93 4.53 0.12
CA THR A 85 9.60 4.66 0.74
C THR A 85 9.37 6.06 1.31
N ALA A 86 10.41 6.68 1.88
CA ALA A 86 10.36 8.04 2.43
C ALA A 86 10.24 9.14 1.34
N LEU A 87 10.65 8.83 0.11
CA LEU A 87 10.65 9.76 -1.02
C LEU A 87 9.45 9.56 -1.96
N ALA A 88 8.55 8.62 -1.63
CA ALA A 88 7.34 8.36 -2.41
C ALA A 88 6.50 9.63 -2.59
N GLY A 89 6.14 9.94 -3.83
CA GLY A 89 5.40 11.15 -4.20
C GLY A 89 6.28 12.37 -4.50
N GLN A 90 7.59 12.32 -4.22
CA GLN A 90 8.55 13.39 -4.56
C GLN A 90 9.39 13.00 -5.79
N VAL A 91 10.05 11.84 -5.73
CA VAL A 91 10.83 11.27 -6.83
C VAL A 91 10.68 9.75 -6.86
N THR A 92 10.93 9.13 -8.01
CA THR A 92 11.02 7.67 -8.09
C THR A 92 12.45 7.21 -7.78
N VAL A 93 12.59 6.34 -6.78
CA VAL A 93 13.86 5.68 -6.45
C VAL A 93 13.87 4.27 -7.04
N ARG A 94 14.88 3.93 -7.83
CA ARG A 94 15.13 2.56 -8.31
C ARG A 94 16.53 2.15 -7.94
N ARG A 95 16.70 0.93 -7.41
CA ARG A 95 18.01 0.42 -6.98
C ARG A 95 18.32 -0.89 -7.67
N GLY A 96 19.61 -1.13 -7.90
CA GLY A 96 20.12 -2.38 -8.44
C GLY A 96 21.62 -2.52 -8.21
N THR A 97 22.17 -3.65 -8.61
CA THR A 97 23.61 -3.92 -8.51
C THR A 97 24.18 -4.00 -9.92
N ASN A 98 25.27 -3.26 -10.18
CA ASN A 98 25.93 -3.29 -11.48
C ASN A 98 26.86 -4.51 -11.63
N ALA A 99 27.48 -4.66 -12.81
CA ALA A 99 28.40 -5.77 -13.09
C ALA A 99 29.67 -5.81 -12.21
N ARG A 100 30.00 -4.70 -11.53
CA ARG A 100 31.12 -4.63 -10.57
C ARG A 100 30.70 -4.97 -9.14
N GLY A 101 29.43 -5.30 -8.90
CA GLY A 101 28.90 -5.58 -7.56
C GLY A 101 28.56 -4.32 -6.76
N GLU A 102 28.58 -3.13 -7.38
CA GLU A 102 28.30 -1.86 -6.71
C GLU A 102 26.80 -1.59 -6.68
N GLN A 103 26.31 -1.00 -5.59
CA GLN A 103 24.92 -0.54 -5.50
C GLN A 103 24.74 0.72 -6.34
N VAL A 104 23.80 0.68 -7.28
CA VAL A 104 23.37 1.83 -8.09
C VAL A 104 21.98 2.25 -7.65
N THR A 105 21.80 3.56 -7.42
CA THR A 105 20.53 4.18 -7.05
C THR A 105 20.18 5.26 -8.08
N TYR A 106 19.06 5.09 -8.77
CA TYR A 106 18.51 6.07 -9.69
C TYR A 106 17.50 6.94 -8.94
N LEU A 107 17.69 8.25 -9.01
CA LEU A 107 16.77 9.28 -8.51
C LEU A 107 16.11 9.93 -9.71
N LEU A 108 14.83 9.63 -9.94
CA LEU A 108 14.14 9.97 -11.18
C LEU A 108 13.01 10.95 -10.87
N ASN A 109 13.18 12.22 -11.27
CA ASN A 109 12.14 13.24 -11.23
C ASN A 109 11.28 13.15 -12.50
N TYR A 110 10.06 12.63 -12.38
CA TYR A 110 9.09 12.54 -13.48
C TYR A 110 8.12 13.73 -13.47
N SER A 111 8.66 14.94 -13.34
CA SER A 111 7.90 16.18 -13.40
C SER A 111 8.69 17.24 -14.18
N ALA A 112 8.03 18.34 -14.51
CA ALA A 112 8.68 19.51 -15.13
C ALA A 112 9.28 20.46 -14.08
N ASP A 113 8.95 20.26 -12.80
CA ASP A 113 9.33 21.14 -11.71
C ASP A 113 10.62 20.66 -11.05
N GLU A 114 11.43 21.60 -10.55
CA GLU A 114 12.59 21.28 -9.73
C GLU A 114 12.15 20.67 -8.39
N VAL A 115 12.86 19.63 -7.94
CA VAL A 115 12.62 18.96 -6.66
C VAL A 115 13.93 18.89 -5.89
N THR A 116 13.90 19.31 -4.62
CA THR A 116 15.01 19.15 -3.67
C THR A 116 14.66 18.03 -2.69
N ILE A 117 15.55 17.05 -2.54
CA ILE A 117 15.40 15.93 -1.61
C ILE A 117 16.67 15.71 -0.80
N ASP A 118 16.52 15.10 0.38
CA ASP A 118 17.64 14.48 1.07
C ASP A 118 18.02 13.18 0.36
N SER A 119 19.32 12.97 0.14
CA SER A 119 19.78 11.73 -0.50
C SER A 119 19.40 10.51 0.36
N PRO A 120 18.71 9.51 -0.21
CA PRO A 120 18.30 8.32 0.53
C PRO A 120 19.46 7.34 0.79
N VAL A 121 20.62 7.61 0.18
CA VAL A 121 21.82 6.76 0.23
C VAL A 121 23.07 7.62 0.31
N SER A 122 24.15 7.07 0.87
CA SER A 122 25.49 7.65 0.78
C SER A 122 26.22 7.13 -0.47
N GLY A 123 27.11 7.93 -1.04
CA GLY A 123 27.93 7.52 -2.19
C GLY A 123 28.48 8.71 -2.96
N ASP A 124 29.20 8.41 -4.04
CA ASP A 124 29.66 9.39 -5.02
C ASP A 124 28.60 9.59 -6.12
N VAL A 125 28.52 10.81 -6.66
CA VAL A 125 27.60 11.21 -7.76
C VAL A 125 28.30 11.14 -9.10
#